data_AF-Q9PJG7-F1
#
_entry.id   AF-Q9PJG7-F1
#
_cell.length_a   1.000
_cell.length_b   1.000
_cell.length_c   1.000
_cell.angle_alpha   90.00
_cell.angle_beta   90.00
_cell.angle_gamma   90.00
#
_symmetry.space_group_name_H-M   'P 1'
#
loop_
_entity.id
_entity.type
_entity.pdbx_description
1 polymer ?
#
loop_
_entity_poly.entity_id
_entity_poly.type
_entity_poly.pdbx_seq_one_letter_code
_entity_poly.pdbx_strand_id
1 'polypeptide(L)'
;MRRLCFFFHQWIRGAALLGAISGVSYPLIAEESLPAYSGAWVLQDFSIEEELPDLRNQILFLGCNKRPDAQGDKFFLELAFTHEIQEFSLKEKVFLRQGLDEKELAFSYEPTPLWLECRPTVDGRSIEVSVRMTGVLREVIASPKEHARFSLSIAPKFSQTWEIGGVRVEPSIAVKQRIRCIGGDKFLLMHGGADYAVQAAKDRVDFESLSGEPYSQYLAVGDVLVWDKDRWVSYGAFSGDGTKVPLLEVKRIDERMMVIELWSVDGLMSQQITLVKQVPSPIEIAELVKEFSFVGMRTWSRPIITAGRDRLVLSADDWVIYTGKHWERMTSKSQLEEYLSGKLRSPLLIFEKIDKEGGEFVFKGHIFNAQRTIVEAVSLPLKQVSEMAPQVHVVGRESGDKNARVGGGS
;
A
#
# COMPACT_ATOMS: atom_id res chain seq x y z
N MET A 1 49.97 30.00 8.74
CA MET A 1 49.21 28.97 8.00
C MET A 1 48.39 29.68 6.94
N ARG A 2 48.78 29.51 5.67
CA ARG A 2 48.19 30.11 4.48
C ARG A 2 47.24 29.09 3.83
N ARG A 3 46.04 29.56 3.46
CA ARG A 3 45.10 29.07 2.41
C ARG A 3 43.81 29.88 2.61
N LEU A 4 43.85 31.20 2.39
CA LEU A 4 43.63 31.90 1.11
C LEU A 4 42.33 31.49 0.40
N CYS A 5 41.29 32.29 0.69
CA CYS A 5 40.37 32.93 -0.23
C CYS A 5 40.35 32.38 -1.67
N PHE A 6 39.35 31.55 -1.98
CA PHE A 6 38.94 31.23 -3.37
C PHE A 6 37.52 31.70 -3.70
N PHE A 7 36.82 32.35 -2.77
CA PHE A 7 35.42 32.77 -2.94
C PHE A 7 35.19 33.97 -3.88
N PHE A 8 36.23 34.68 -4.33
CA PHE A 8 36.05 36.03 -4.88
C PHE A 8 36.40 36.25 -6.34
N HIS A 9 37.08 35.31 -6.99
CA HIS A 9 37.64 35.55 -8.32
C HIS A 9 36.81 35.05 -9.49
N GLN A 10 35.62 34.50 -9.24
CA GLN A 10 34.80 33.87 -10.28
C GLN A 10 33.40 34.49 -10.45
N TRP A 11 33.16 35.65 -9.87
CA TRP A 11 31.93 36.43 -10.12
C TRP A 11 32.17 37.73 -10.90
N ILE A 12 33.40 37.94 -11.40
CA ILE A 12 33.73 39.07 -12.27
C ILE A 12 33.65 38.57 -13.72
N ARG A 13 32.52 38.86 -14.37
CA ARG A 13 32.29 38.55 -15.79
C ARG A 13 33.34 39.18 -16.69
N GLY A 14 33.71 38.40 -17.70
CA GLY A 14 34.49 38.84 -18.84
C GLY A 14 33.85 39.99 -19.59
N ALA A 15 34.55 41.12 -19.62
CA ALA A 15 34.67 42.03 -20.73
C ALA A 15 35.88 42.94 -20.44
N ALA A 16 36.77 43.05 -21.43
CA ALA A 16 37.93 43.94 -21.52
C ALA A 16 39.32 43.26 -21.36
N LEU A 17 40.16 43.57 -22.36
CA LEU A 17 41.63 43.43 -22.44
C LEU A 17 42.20 42.21 -23.19
N LEU A 18 41.73 42.01 -24.42
CA LEU A 18 42.61 41.75 -25.57
C LEU A 18 42.36 42.83 -26.63
N GLY A 19 42.89 44.03 -26.37
CA GLY A 19 42.84 45.15 -27.29
C GLY A 19 44.01 46.09 -27.01
N ALA A 20 44.96 46.12 -27.95
CA ALA A 20 46.22 46.87 -27.93
C ALA A 20 47.22 46.36 -26.86
N ILE A 21 48.40 45.86 -27.21
CA ILE A 21 49.51 46.61 -27.82
C ILE A 21 50.48 45.60 -28.48
N SER A 22 50.67 45.68 -29.80
CA SER A 22 51.91 45.25 -30.45
C SER A 22 52.10 46.05 -31.75
N GLY A 23 52.40 47.34 -31.60
CA GLY A 23 52.87 48.21 -32.67
C GLY A 23 54.36 48.42 -32.51
N VAL A 24 55.12 47.92 -33.47
CA VAL A 24 56.57 48.04 -33.62
C VAL A 24 56.98 49.51 -33.82
N SER A 25 58.04 49.97 -33.14
CA SER A 25 59.19 50.73 -33.70
C SER A 25 60.10 51.32 -32.60
N TYR A 26 61.40 51.03 -32.68
CA TYR A 26 62.52 51.76 -32.03
C TYR A 26 63.00 52.91 -32.96
N PRO A 27 64.03 53.71 -32.61
CA PRO A 27 64.25 54.56 -31.43
C PRO A 27 64.54 56.03 -31.84
N LEU A 28 64.41 57.00 -30.94
CA LEU A 28 65.12 58.28 -31.08
C LEU A 28 65.52 58.84 -29.70
N ILE A 29 66.79 59.23 -29.63
CA ILE A 29 67.55 59.77 -28.49
C ILE A 29 67.26 61.27 -28.37
N ALA A 30 67.02 61.78 -27.15
CA ALA A 30 67.40 63.14 -26.71
C ALA A 30 67.14 63.34 -25.20
N GLU A 31 67.96 64.20 -24.62
CA GLU A 31 68.21 64.48 -23.20
C GLU A 31 67.10 65.19 -22.40
N GLU A 32 67.22 65.01 -21.08
CA GLU A 32 66.93 65.93 -19.96
C GLU A 32 65.69 66.83 -19.98
N SER A 33 64.78 66.59 -19.02
CA SER A 33 64.65 67.40 -17.79
C SER A 33 63.32 67.09 -17.11
N LEU A 34 63.37 66.67 -15.84
CA LEU A 34 62.19 66.45 -15.00
C LEU A 34 61.51 67.79 -14.69
N PRO A 35 60.16 67.80 -14.63
CA PRO A 35 59.53 68.34 -13.44
C PRO A 35 58.53 67.35 -12.83
N ALA A 36 58.45 67.44 -11.51
CA ALA A 36 57.63 66.64 -10.60
C ALA A 36 56.24 66.30 -11.12
N TYR A 37 55.99 65.02 -11.39
CA TYR A 37 54.64 64.47 -11.39
C TYR A 37 54.34 63.90 -10.00
N SER A 38 53.57 64.67 -9.24
CA SER A 38 52.75 64.16 -8.15
C SER A 38 51.76 63.16 -8.74
N GLY A 39 52.16 61.89 -8.83
CA GLY A 39 51.28 60.79 -9.17
C GLY A 39 50.37 60.49 -7.99
N ALA A 40 49.25 61.21 -7.89
CA ALA A 40 48.12 60.76 -7.11
C ALA A 40 47.57 59.50 -7.79
N TRP A 41 48.00 58.32 -7.30
CA TRP A 41 47.31 57.07 -7.59
C TRP A 41 45.94 57.15 -6.93
N VAL A 42 44.94 57.59 -7.68
CA VAL A 42 43.54 57.38 -7.31
C VAL A 42 43.32 55.88 -7.37
N LEU A 43 43.28 55.23 -6.21
CA LEU A 43 42.67 53.91 -6.08
C LEU A 43 41.24 54.08 -6.62
N GLN A 44 40.97 53.51 -7.80
CA GLN A 44 39.59 53.30 -8.20
C GLN A 44 38.95 52.46 -7.11
N ASP A 45 37.92 53.01 -6.46
CA ASP A 45 37.04 52.24 -5.59
C ASP A 45 36.43 51.14 -6.48
N PHE A 46 36.99 49.94 -6.37
CA PHE A 46 36.33 48.73 -6.86
C PHE A 46 35.19 48.46 -5.88
N SER A 47 34.02 49.04 -6.14
CA SER A 47 32.79 48.60 -5.50
C SER A 47 32.54 47.16 -5.94
N ILE A 48 32.78 46.21 -5.04
CA ILE A 48 32.39 44.82 -5.25
C ILE A 48 30.86 44.81 -5.26
N GLU A 49 30.26 44.69 -6.45
CA GLU A 49 28.83 44.49 -6.59
C GLU A 49 28.52 43.03 -6.22
N GLU A 50 28.12 42.82 -4.97
CA GLU A 50 27.68 41.52 -4.50
C GLU A 50 26.20 41.32 -4.88
N GLU A 51 25.93 40.35 -5.76
CA GLU A 51 24.60 40.05 -6.27
C GLU A 51 24.13 38.65 -5.84
N LEU A 52 22.83 38.51 -5.59
CA LEU A 52 22.22 37.22 -5.32
C LEU A 52 22.25 36.31 -6.58
N PRO A 53 22.62 35.04 -6.44
CA PRO A 53 22.54 34.07 -7.54
C PRO A 53 21.11 33.75 -7.93
N ASP A 54 20.90 33.57 -9.24
CA ASP A 54 19.65 32.99 -9.75
C ASP A 54 19.66 31.46 -9.59
N LEU A 55 18.93 31.00 -8.57
CA LEU A 55 18.85 29.58 -8.22
C LEU A 55 17.61 28.87 -8.80
N ARG A 56 16.76 29.57 -9.58
CA ARG A 56 15.47 29.04 -10.07
C ARG A 56 15.60 27.76 -10.88
N ASN A 57 16.68 27.65 -11.67
CA ASN A 57 16.96 26.47 -12.51
C ASN A 57 18.01 25.53 -11.90
N GLN A 58 18.50 25.83 -10.70
CA GLN A 58 19.56 25.07 -10.03
C GLN A 58 19.01 24.16 -8.93
N ILE A 59 17.79 24.44 -8.44
CA ILE A 59 17.16 23.71 -7.34
C ILE A 59 15.82 23.15 -7.83
N LEU A 60 15.59 21.89 -7.51
CA LEU A 60 14.36 21.17 -7.79
C LEU A 60 13.71 20.79 -6.46
N PHE A 61 12.41 21.05 -6.34
CA PHE A 61 11.63 20.57 -5.21
C PHE A 61 11.11 19.17 -5.52
N LEU A 62 11.49 18.20 -4.68
CA LEU A 62 11.10 16.80 -4.88
C LEU A 62 9.77 16.46 -4.25
N GLY A 63 9.44 17.09 -3.12
CA GLY A 63 8.19 16.88 -2.41
C GLY A 63 8.38 16.82 -0.90
N CYS A 64 7.34 16.32 -0.24
CA CYS A 64 7.32 16.07 1.20
C CYS A 64 7.06 14.59 1.47
N ASN A 65 7.81 14.00 2.39
CA ASN A 65 7.54 12.65 2.85
C ASN A 65 6.37 12.70 3.83
N LYS A 66 5.22 12.20 3.36
CA LYS A 66 3.97 12.13 4.13
C LYS A 66 3.63 10.69 4.55
N ARG A 67 4.60 9.79 4.54
CA ARG A 67 4.38 8.42 5.01
C ARG A 67 3.93 8.41 6.47
N PRO A 68 3.01 7.51 6.86
CA PRO A 68 2.51 7.45 8.23
C PRO A 68 3.58 7.02 9.25
N ASP A 69 4.66 6.37 8.82
CA ASP A 69 5.80 5.98 9.65
C ASP A 69 6.96 7.00 9.64
N ALA A 70 6.85 8.08 8.87
CA ALA A 70 7.87 9.14 8.85
C ALA A 70 7.79 10.02 10.12
N GLN A 71 8.94 10.31 10.72
CA GLN A 71 9.03 11.27 11.82
C GLN A 71 8.98 12.71 11.28
N GLY A 72 7.76 13.23 11.12
CA GLY A 72 7.48 14.64 10.79
C GLY A 72 7.53 14.98 9.30
N ASP A 73 7.03 16.17 8.97
CA ASP A 73 7.00 16.71 7.60
C ASP A 73 8.42 17.07 7.13
N LYS A 74 9.10 16.08 6.54
CA LYS A 74 10.41 16.22 5.92
C LYS A 74 10.26 16.58 4.44
N PHE A 75 11.00 17.59 4.00
CA PHE A 75 10.97 18.09 2.63
C PHE A 75 12.29 17.81 1.93
N PHE A 76 12.24 17.62 0.61
CA PHE A 76 13.39 17.18 -0.16
C PHE A 76 13.68 18.16 -1.30
N LEU A 77 14.92 18.62 -1.38
CA LEU A 77 15.47 19.41 -2.48
C LEU A 77 16.52 18.59 -3.22
N GLU A 78 16.58 18.74 -4.54
CA GLU A 78 17.65 18.21 -5.38
C GLU A 78 18.34 19.36 -6.11
N LEU A 79 19.66 19.30 -6.21
CA LEU A 79 20.42 20.21 -7.08
C LEU A 79 20.39 19.69 -8.52
N ALA A 80 19.99 20.55 -9.46
CA ALA A 80 19.72 20.16 -10.84
C ALA A 80 20.94 19.60 -11.58
N PHE A 81 22.16 20.02 -11.19
CA PHE A 81 23.42 19.62 -11.84
C PHE A 81 24.10 18.43 -11.14
N THR A 82 24.23 18.48 -9.82
CA THR A 82 24.94 17.44 -9.03
C THR A 82 24.03 16.27 -8.65
N HIS A 83 22.71 16.42 -8.77
CA HIS A 83 21.70 15.47 -8.29
C HIS A 83 21.81 15.15 -6.79
N GLU A 84 22.51 16.00 -6.03
CA GLU A 84 22.60 15.87 -4.58
C GLU A 84 21.21 16.16 -3.99
N ILE A 85 20.76 15.31 -3.06
CA ILE A 85 19.47 15.44 -2.39
C ILE A 85 19.71 15.85 -0.94
N GLN A 86 19.02 16.90 -0.50
CA GLN A 86 19.03 17.35 0.89
C GLN A 86 17.63 17.26 1.48
N GLU A 87 17.55 16.62 2.63
CA GLU A 87 16.38 16.64 3.50
C GLU A 87 16.43 17.89 4.41
N PHE A 88 15.30 18.55 4.59
CA PHE A 88 15.19 19.68 5.52
C PHE A 88 13.83 19.71 6.22
N SER A 89 13.82 20.28 7.43
CA SER A 89 12.60 20.52 8.21
C SER A 89 12.08 21.95 8.07
N LEU A 90 10.81 22.17 8.43
CA LEU A 90 10.23 23.51 8.48
C LEU A 90 11.09 24.47 9.32
N LYS A 91 11.37 25.65 8.78
CA LYS A 91 12.17 26.74 9.39
C LYS A 91 13.66 26.46 9.53
N GLU A 92 14.15 25.34 8.99
CA GLU A 92 15.57 25.06 8.89
C GLU A 92 16.21 25.87 7.75
N LYS A 93 17.47 26.28 7.94
CA LYS A 93 18.24 26.94 6.90
C LYS A 93 18.99 25.89 6.11
N VAL A 94 18.81 25.87 4.79
CA VAL A 94 19.56 24.98 3.90
C VAL A 94 20.76 25.75 3.35
N PHE A 95 21.96 25.37 3.76
CA PHE A 95 23.20 26.04 3.34
C PHE A 95 23.72 25.47 2.02
N LEU A 96 24.22 26.35 1.16
CA LEU A 96 24.79 26.00 -0.14
C LEU A 96 26.26 26.40 -0.19
N ARG A 97 27.08 25.53 -0.79
CA ARG A 97 28.48 25.82 -1.14
C ARG A 97 28.63 25.76 -2.66
N GLN A 98 29.49 26.61 -3.20
CA GLN A 98 29.87 26.54 -4.60
C GLN A 98 30.97 25.48 -4.78
N GLY A 99 30.83 24.67 -5.82
CA GLY A 99 31.79 23.66 -6.23
C GLY A 99 33.02 24.28 -6.91
N LEU A 100 33.81 23.44 -7.58
CA LEU A 100 35.01 23.90 -8.30
C LEU A 100 34.63 24.66 -9.58
N ASP A 101 33.49 24.33 -10.16
CA ASP A 101 32.90 25.05 -11.27
C ASP A 101 31.85 26.07 -10.78
N GLU A 102 31.77 27.23 -11.44
CA GLU A 102 30.82 28.31 -11.11
C GLU A 102 29.35 27.84 -11.11
N LYS A 103 29.03 26.77 -11.84
CA LYS A 103 27.68 26.20 -11.94
C LYS A 103 27.44 25.02 -11.01
N GLU A 104 28.48 24.49 -10.38
CA GLU A 104 28.31 23.43 -9.39
C GLU A 104 27.90 24.05 -8.07
N LEU A 105 26.73 23.67 -7.60
CA LEU A 105 26.34 23.87 -6.21
C LEU A 105 26.37 22.51 -5.52
N ALA A 106 26.68 22.54 -4.23
CA ALA A 106 26.53 21.41 -3.33
C ALA A 106 25.87 21.88 -2.04
N PHE A 107 25.16 20.97 -1.38
CA PHE A 107 24.63 21.23 -0.05
C PHE A 107 25.78 21.23 0.99
N SER A 108 25.57 21.98 2.07
CA SER A 108 26.51 22.07 3.18
C SER A 108 25.77 21.88 4.50
N TYR A 109 26.31 21.03 5.37
CA TYR A 109 25.85 20.90 6.76
C TYR A 109 26.43 22.00 7.66
N GLU A 110 27.52 22.63 7.24
CA GLU A 110 28.10 23.78 7.94
C GLU A 110 27.49 25.09 7.43
N PRO A 111 27.29 26.09 8.30
CA PRO A 111 26.80 27.39 7.89
C PRO A 111 27.68 28.06 6.84
N THR A 112 27.11 28.31 5.66
CA THR A 112 27.77 29.06 4.57
C THR A 112 27.14 30.44 4.40
N PRO A 113 27.83 31.36 3.69
CA PRO A 113 27.28 32.68 3.40
C PRO A 113 25.98 32.65 2.60
N LEU A 114 25.70 31.60 1.81
CA LEU A 114 24.51 31.46 0.98
C LEU A 114 23.58 30.38 1.57
N TRP A 115 22.34 30.76 1.89
CA TRP A 115 21.34 29.82 2.39
C TRP A 115 19.95 30.06 1.82
N LEU A 116 19.12 29.03 1.96
CA LEU A 116 17.72 29.02 1.57
C LEU A 116 16.84 28.93 2.81
N GLU A 117 15.76 29.68 2.79
CA GLU A 117 14.64 29.55 3.73
C GLU A 117 13.42 29.11 2.93
N CYS A 118 12.98 27.88 3.17
CA CYS A 118 11.87 27.29 2.43
C CYS A 118 10.58 27.32 3.26
N ARG A 119 9.48 27.75 2.62
CA ARG A 119 8.14 27.76 3.20
C ARG A 119 7.19 26.98 2.30
N PRO A 120 6.74 25.78 2.71
CA PRO A 120 5.80 25.02 1.91
C PRO A 120 4.42 25.65 1.93
N THR A 121 3.69 25.47 0.82
CA THR A 121 2.26 25.77 0.76
C THR A 121 1.46 24.78 1.58
N VAL A 122 0.23 25.14 1.93
CA VAL A 122 -0.68 24.34 2.78
C VAL A 122 -0.94 22.94 2.19
N ASP A 123 -0.93 22.81 0.86
CA ASP A 123 -1.11 21.54 0.15
C ASP A 123 0.19 20.71 0.04
N GLY A 124 1.35 21.30 0.33
CA GLY A 124 2.67 20.66 0.25
C GLY A 124 3.14 20.36 -1.18
N ARG A 125 2.48 20.93 -2.20
CA ARG A 125 2.79 20.71 -3.62
C ARG A 125 3.76 21.73 -4.20
N SER A 126 3.95 22.84 -3.50
CA SER A 126 4.96 23.84 -3.84
C SER A 126 5.62 24.39 -2.59
N ILE A 127 6.79 25.00 -2.80
CA ILE A 127 7.53 25.71 -1.77
C ILE A 127 7.87 27.11 -2.26
N GLU A 128 7.71 28.09 -1.39
CA GLU A 128 8.32 29.41 -1.55
C GLU A 128 9.75 29.33 -1.03
N VAL A 129 10.72 29.60 -1.90
CA VAL A 129 12.15 29.63 -1.58
C VAL A 129 12.57 31.07 -1.44
N SER A 130 13.09 31.44 -0.27
CA SER A 130 13.78 32.70 -0.02
C SER A 130 15.29 32.49 -0.03
N VAL A 131 15.98 33.12 -0.98
CA VAL A 131 17.45 33.10 -1.06
C VAL A 131 18.01 34.23 -0.20
N ARG A 132 19.03 33.93 0.59
CA ARG A 132 19.73 34.89 1.43
C ARG A 132 21.23 34.68 1.32
N MET A 133 21.97 35.78 1.28
CA MET A 133 23.41 35.76 1.23
C MET A 133 24.00 36.78 2.22
N THR A 134 25.02 36.38 2.97
CA THR A 134 25.83 37.31 3.78
C THR A 134 26.98 37.79 2.93
N GLY A 135 27.02 39.09 2.67
CA GLY A 135 28.11 39.77 2.00
C GLY A 135 29.35 39.89 2.86
N VAL A 136 30.41 40.38 2.25
CA VAL A 136 31.76 40.36 2.82
C VAL A 136 31.91 41.33 3.99
N LEU A 137 31.08 42.37 3.99
CA LEU A 137 30.92 43.32 5.08
C LEU A 137 29.97 42.82 6.18
N ARG A 138 29.54 41.55 6.13
CA ARG A 138 28.53 40.91 7.01
C ARG A 138 27.12 41.49 6.90
N GLU A 139 26.85 42.22 5.83
CA GLU A 139 25.51 42.69 5.50
C GLU A 139 24.73 41.62 4.73
N VAL A 140 23.41 41.59 4.86
CA VAL A 140 22.58 40.65 4.09
C VAL A 140 22.29 41.24 2.72
N ILE A 141 22.79 40.59 1.68
CA ILE A 141 22.58 40.99 0.30
C ILE A 141 21.17 40.52 -0.12
N ALA A 142 20.39 41.48 -0.63
CA ALA A 142 19.02 41.25 -1.08
C ALA A 142 18.78 41.66 -2.55
N SER A 143 19.83 42.11 -3.25
CA SER A 143 19.79 42.54 -4.65
C SER A 143 20.40 41.46 -5.54
N PRO A 144 19.82 41.11 -6.70
CA PRO A 144 18.55 41.58 -7.24
C PRO A 144 17.34 41.01 -6.48
N LYS A 145 16.29 41.82 -6.28
CA LYS A 145 15.06 41.39 -5.57
C LYS A 145 14.35 40.22 -6.25
N GLU A 146 14.51 40.09 -7.56
CA GLU A 146 13.93 39.01 -8.37
C GLU A 146 14.53 37.64 -8.04
N HIS A 147 15.78 37.59 -7.57
CA HIS A 147 16.46 36.36 -7.18
C HIS A 147 16.18 36.00 -5.71
N ALA A 148 15.71 36.96 -4.91
CA ALA A 148 15.53 36.80 -3.48
C ALA A 148 14.36 35.87 -3.11
N ARG A 149 13.35 35.74 -3.97
CA ARG A 149 12.18 34.88 -3.75
C ARG A 149 11.64 34.28 -5.05
N PHE A 150 11.38 32.99 -5.03
CA PHE A 150 10.67 32.30 -6.11
C PHE A 150 9.92 31.08 -5.57
N SER A 151 8.96 30.57 -6.35
CA SER A 151 8.20 29.36 -6.01
C SER A 151 8.68 28.19 -6.85
N LEU A 152 8.89 27.04 -6.20
CA LEU A 152 9.14 25.77 -6.88
C LEU A 152 7.91 24.87 -6.71
N SER A 153 7.40 24.31 -7.81
CA SER A 153 6.45 23.20 -7.79
C SER A 153 7.21 21.87 -7.76
N ILE A 154 6.55 20.79 -7.34
CA ILE A 154 7.11 19.43 -7.44
C ILE A 154 7.63 19.20 -8.87
N ALA A 155 8.90 18.80 -8.96
CA ALA A 155 9.55 18.55 -10.23
C ALA A 155 8.90 17.35 -10.95
N PRO A 156 8.63 17.43 -12.26
CA PRO A 156 8.01 16.34 -13.01
C PRO A 156 8.90 15.09 -13.16
N LYS A 157 10.16 15.15 -12.70
CA LYS A 157 11.10 14.01 -12.68
C LYS A 157 10.56 12.78 -11.92
N PHE A 158 9.58 12.96 -11.04
CA PHE A 158 8.89 11.86 -10.35
C PHE A 158 7.86 11.11 -11.20
N SER A 159 7.87 11.28 -12.53
CA SER A 159 7.27 10.29 -13.43
C SER A 159 8.03 8.95 -13.44
N GLN A 160 8.97 8.74 -12.52
CA GLN A 160 9.63 7.47 -12.31
C GLN A 160 8.61 6.44 -11.85
N THR A 161 8.50 5.41 -12.66
CA THR A 161 7.70 4.24 -12.39
C THR A 161 8.36 3.49 -11.26
N TRP A 162 7.74 3.50 -10.08
CA TRP A 162 8.23 2.74 -8.94
C TRP A 162 7.53 1.37 -8.89
N GLU A 163 8.17 0.42 -8.22
CA GLU A 163 7.73 -0.97 -8.21
C GLU A 163 7.70 -1.52 -6.78
N ILE A 164 6.78 -2.45 -6.54
CA ILE A 164 6.68 -3.22 -5.30
C ILE A 164 6.70 -4.70 -5.71
N GLY A 165 7.71 -5.44 -5.23
CA GLY A 165 7.85 -6.86 -5.57
C GLY A 165 8.02 -7.12 -7.08
N GLY A 166 8.68 -6.21 -7.81
CA GLY A 166 8.85 -6.29 -9.27
C GLY A 166 7.58 -5.97 -10.08
N VAL A 167 6.54 -5.43 -9.43
CA VAL A 167 5.31 -4.97 -10.08
C VAL A 167 5.25 -3.45 -10.02
N ARG A 168 5.20 -2.82 -11.19
CA ARG A 168 4.97 -1.38 -11.31
C ARG A 168 3.70 -0.94 -10.58
N VAL A 169 3.84 0.10 -9.77
CA VAL A 169 2.73 0.72 -9.05
C VAL A 169 1.93 1.60 -10.01
N GLU A 170 0.71 1.15 -10.27
CA GLU A 170 -0.28 1.81 -11.12
C GLU A 170 -1.68 1.36 -10.63
N PRO A 171 -2.79 1.95 -11.11
CA PRO A 171 -4.13 1.59 -10.63
C PRO A 171 -4.48 0.08 -10.68
N SER A 172 -3.85 -0.69 -11.59
CA SER A 172 -4.03 -2.15 -11.68
C SER A 172 -3.14 -2.99 -10.78
N ILE A 173 -2.29 -2.41 -9.92
CA ILE A 173 -1.39 -3.16 -9.03
C ILE A 173 -2.12 -4.16 -8.15
N ALA A 174 -3.30 -3.80 -7.63
CA ALA A 174 -4.11 -4.71 -6.83
C ALA A 174 -4.49 -5.99 -7.60
N VAL A 175 -4.77 -5.89 -8.90
CA VAL A 175 -5.05 -7.05 -9.75
C VAL A 175 -3.77 -7.86 -9.99
N LYS A 176 -2.65 -7.18 -10.28
CA LYS A 176 -1.35 -7.83 -10.56
C LYS A 176 -0.79 -8.57 -9.34
N GLN A 177 -0.93 -8.01 -8.14
CA GLN A 177 -0.57 -8.63 -6.86
C GLN A 177 -1.73 -9.45 -6.24
N ARG A 178 -2.85 -9.62 -6.96
CA ARG A 178 -4.01 -10.41 -6.55
C ARG A 178 -4.58 -10.06 -5.16
N ILE A 179 -4.54 -8.77 -4.82
CA ILE A 179 -5.11 -8.21 -3.59
C ILE A 179 -6.64 -8.19 -3.71
N ARG A 180 -7.35 -8.82 -2.77
CA ARG A 180 -8.81 -8.90 -2.77
C ARG A 180 -9.36 -8.51 -1.41
N CYS A 181 -10.19 -7.48 -1.38
CA CYS A 181 -10.94 -7.13 -0.17
C CYS A 181 -12.19 -8.03 -0.09
N ILE A 182 -12.25 -8.86 0.94
CA ILE A 182 -13.36 -9.80 1.15
C ILE A 182 -14.42 -9.17 2.04
N GLY A 183 -13.99 -8.47 3.10
CA GLY A 183 -14.84 -7.88 4.12
C GLY A 183 -14.76 -8.64 5.45
N GLY A 184 -15.71 -8.39 6.35
CA GLY A 184 -15.73 -9.00 7.68
C GLY A 184 -15.95 -10.51 7.64
N ASP A 185 -15.22 -11.23 8.51
CA ASP A 185 -15.33 -12.68 8.67
C ASP A 185 -16.43 -13.02 9.70
N LYS A 186 -17.60 -13.47 9.21
CA LYS A 186 -18.76 -13.81 10.03
C LYS A 186 -18.51 -15.04 10.91
N PHE A 187 -17.67 -15.96 10.45
CA PHE A 187 -17.33 -17.14 11.22
C PHE A 187 -16.46 -16.75 12.42
N LEU A 188 -15.42 -15.93 12.24
CA LEU A 188 -14.60 -15.46 13.39
C LEU A 188 -15.43 -14.62 14.36
N LEU A 189 -16.36 -13.82 13.85
CA LEU A 189 -17.28 -13.02 14.69
C LEU A 189 -18.16 -13.89 15.59
N MET A 190 -18.64 -15.03 15.11
CA MET A 190 -19.57 -15.91 15.85
C MET A 190 -18.87 -17.02 16.63
N HIS A 191 -17.81 -17.60 16.08
CA HIS A 191 -17.17 -18.82 16.56
C HIS A 191 -15.65 -18.70 16.78
N GLY A 192 -15.05 -17.54 16.50
CA GLY A 192 -13.60 -17.33 16.69
C GLY A 192 -13.19 -17.27 18.17
N GLY A 193 -14.09 -16.88 19.07
CA GLY A 193 -13.78 -16.74 20.49
C GLY A 193 -12.85 -15.55 20.81
N ALA A 194 -12.33 -15.50 22.04
CA ALA A 194 -11.56 -14.37 22.53
C ALA A 194 -10.22 -14.16 21.78
N ASP A 195 -9.58 -15.27 21.36
CA ASP A 195 -8.28 -15.25 20.68
C ASP A 195 -8.32 -14.56 19.31
N TYR A 196 -9.51 -14.52 18.68
CA TYR A 196 -9.72 -13.94 17.35
C TYR A 196 -10.57 -12.65 17.38
N ALA A 197 -10.87 -12.10 18.56
CA ALA A 197 -11.74 -10.94 18.70
C ALA A 197 -11.21 -9.71 17.94
N VAL A 198 -9.88 -9.53 17.90
CA VAL A 198 -9.24 -8.43 17.18
C VAL A 198 -9.41 -8.60 15.66
N GLN A 199 -9.19 -9.80 15.14
CA GLN A 199 -9.34 -10.11 13.71
C GLN A 199 -10.81 -10.03 13.28
N ALA A 200 -11.73 -10.50 14.12
CA ALA A 200 -13.17 -10.48 13.86
C ALA A 200 -13.75 -9.07 13.74
N ALA A 201 -13.11 -8.07 14.37
CA ALA A 201 -13.51 -6.66 14.30
C ALA A 201 -12.98 -5.93 13.04
N LYS A 202 -12.18 -6.60 12.21
CA LYS A 202 -11.50 -6.02 11.05
C LYS A 202 -11.99 -6.64 9.74
N ASP A 203 -11.71 -5.96 8.62
CA ASP A 203 -11.99 -6.51 7.30
C ASP A 203 -10.85 -7.43 6.84
N ARG A 204 -11.20 -8.59 6.30
CA ARG A 204 -10.24 -9.52 5.70
C ARG A 204 -9.85 -9.07 4.30
N VAL A 205 -8.54 -8.98 4.06
CA VAL A 205 -7.94 -8.77 2.75
C VAL A 205 -7.07 -9.98 2.43
N ASP A 206 -7.38 -10.61 1.32
CA ASP A 206 -6.65 -11.78 0.81
C ASP A 206 -5.56 -11.30 -0.15
N PHE A 207 -4.38 -11.91 -0.02
CA PHE A 207 -3.20 -11.66 -0.83
C PHE A 207 -2.67 -12.99 -1.38
N GLU A 208 -1.81 -12.89 -2.38
CA GLU A 208 -1.01 -14.01 -2.87
C GLU A 208 0.45 -13.58 -2.88
N SER A 209 1.33 -14.42 -2.34
CA SER A 209 2.77 -14.17 -2.41
C SER A 209 3.25 -14.36 -3.86
N LEU A 210 4.43 -13.85 -4.23
CA LEU A 210 5.05 -14.11 -5.53
C LEU A 210 5.33 -15.60 -5.73
N SER A 211 5.51 -16.37 -4.63
CA SER A 211 5.58 -17.83 -4.69
C SER A 211 4.23 -18.54 -4.93
N GLY A 212 3.11 -17.80 -5.00
CA GLY A 212 1.77 -18.32 -5.24
C GLY A 212 1.02 -18.81 -4.00
N GLU A 213 1.56 -18.57 -2.79
CA GLU A 213 0.91 -18.99 -1.56
C GLU A 213 -0.15 -17.96 -1.13
N PRO A 214 -1.42 -18.36 -0.95
CA PRO A 214 -2.45 -17.46 -0.47
C PRO A 214 -2.26 -17.19 1.02
N TYR A 215 -2.44 -15.94 1.42
CA TYR A 215 -2.50 -15.53 2.82
C TYR A 215 -3.51 -14.40 3.00
N SER A 216 -3.85 -14.07 4.24
CA SER A 216 -4.84 -13.04 4.54
C SER A 216 -4.32 -12.12 5.64
N GLN A 217 -4.64 -10.84 5.56
CA GLN A 217 -4.46 -9.87 6.65
C GLN A 217 -5.81 -9.30 7.05
N TYR A 218 -5.97 -8.98 8.33
CA TYR A 218 -7.17 -8.38 8.88
C TYR A 218 -6.88 -6.92 9.19
N LEU A 219 -7.55 -6.01 8.48
CA LEU A 219 -7.23 -4.58 8.45
C LEU A 219 -8.39 -3.70 8.92
N ALA A 220 -8.05 -2.68 9.70
CA ALA A 220 -8.90 -1.55 10.07
C ALA A 220 -8.37 -0.25 9.45
N VAL A 221 -9.17 0.81 9.51
CA VAL A 221 -8.71 2.15 9.12
C VAL A 221 -7.52 2.57 9.98
N GLY A 222 -6.47 3.07 9.33
CA GLY A 222 -5.20 3.45 9.95
C GLY A 222 -4.21 2.31 10.12
N ASP A 223 -4.59 1.05 9.84
CA ASP A 223 -3.62 -0.05 9.84
C ASP A 223 -2.59 0.13 8.71
N VAL A 224 -1.36 -0.23 9.02
CA VAL A 224 -0.20 -0.11 8.14
C VAL A 224 0.42 -1.49 7.91
N LEU A 225 0.62 -1.82 6.64
CA LEU A 225 1.37 -2.97 6.19
C LEU A 225 2.67 -2.52 5.52
N VAL A 226 3.69 -3.34 5.64
CA VAL A 226 4.98 -3.15 4.95
C VAL A 226 5.28 -4.34 4.06
N TRP A 227 5.96 -4.08 2.96
CA TRP A 227 6.37 -5.13 2.03
C TRP A 227 7.66 -5.79 2.53
N ASP A 228 7.56 -6.98 3.09
CA ASP A 228 8.71 -7.80 3.50
C ASP A 228 8.95 -8.91 2.49
N LYS A 229 9.97 -8.71 1.65
CA LYS A 229 10.43 -9.60 0.57
C LYS A 229 9.33 -9.91 -0.46
N ASP A 230 8.36 -10.71 -0.04
CA ASP A 230 7.33 -11.36 -0.84
C ASP A 230 5.91 -11.18 -0.29
N ARG A 231 5.76 -10.55 0.89
CA ARG A 231 4.47 -10.45 1.57
C ARG A 231 4.23 -9.10 2.19
N TRP A 232 2.97 -8.71 2.21
CA TRP A 232 2.46 -7.65 3.06
C TRP A 232 2.34 -8.17 4.49
N VAL A 233 3.11 -7.58 5.39
CA VAL A 233 3.12 -7.92 6.82
C VAL A 233 2.71 -6.71 7.64
N SER A 234 2.01 -6.95 8.75
CA SER A 234 1.63 -5.87 9.67
C SER A 234 2.88 -5.19 10.22
N TYR A 235 2.87 -3.85 10.31
CA TYR A 235 4.04 -3.09 10.79
C TYR A 235 4.56 -3.59 12.15
N GLY A 236 3.67 -3.92 13.09
CA GLY A 236 4.06 -4.45 14.40
C GLY A 236 4.69 -5.85 14.39
N ALA A 237 4.50 -6.62 13.31
CA ALA A 237 5.11 -7.94 13.15
C ALA A 237 6.40 -7.91 12.31
N PHE A 238 6.72 -6.74 11.73
CA PHE A 238 7.92 -6.57 10.92
C PHE A 238 9.14 -6.35 11.80
N SER A 239 10.20 -7.14 11.58
CA SER A 239 11.44 -7.06 12.36
C SER A 239 12.50 -6.14 11.74
N GLY A 240 12.21 -5.49 10.62
CA GLY A 240 13.12 -4.62 9.89
C GLY A 240 12.87 -3.13 10.09
N ASP A 241 13.61 -2.32 9.34
CA ASP A 241 13.41 -0.87 9.28
C ASP A 241 12.30 -0.54 8.27
N GLY A 242 11.11 -0.19 8.77
CA GLY A 242 9.93 0.11 7.95
C GLY A 242 10.16 1.24 6.95
N THR A 243 11.07 2.16 7.26
CA THR A 243 11.41 3.29 6.37
C THR A 243 12.11 2.86 5.08
N LYS A 244 12.67 1.64 5.05
CA LYS A 244 13.42 1.11 3.90
C LYS A 244 12.61 0.21 2.98
N VAL A 245 11.31 0.06 3.25
CA VAL A 245 10.42 -0.79 2.47
C VAL A 245 9.17 -0.02 2.05
N PRO A 246 8.53 -0.43 0.94
CA PRO A 246 7.21 0.08 0.57
C PRO A 246 6.17 -0.14 1.66
N LEU A 247 5.23 0.79 1.73
CA LEU A 247 4.21 0.81 2.77
C LEU A 247 2.82 0.86 2.14
N LEU A 248 1.86 0.19 2.78
CA LEU A 248 0.44 0.23 2.47
C LEU A 248 -0.31 0.71 3.71
N GLU A 249 -1.12 1.75 3.56
CA GLU A 249 -1.96 2.28 4.63
C GLU A 249 -3.44 2.16 4.25
N VAL A 250 -4.28 1.77 5.19
CA VAL A 250 -5.74 1.78 4.99
C VAL A 250 -6.31 3.15 5.35
N LYS A 251 -6.72 3.91 4.33
CA LYS A 251 -7.28 5.25 4.49
C LYS A 251 -8.76 5.26 4.84
N ARG A 252 -9.53 4.35 4.24
CA ARG A 252 -10.98 4.29 4.43
C ARG A 252 -11.51 2.88 4.21
N ILE A 253 -12.53 2.51 4.99
CA ILE A 253 -13.32 1.30 4.79
C ILE A 253 -14.79 1.70 4.80
N ASP A 254 -15.48 1.39 3.71
CA ASP A 254 -16.93 1.56 3.56
C ASP A 254 -17.60 0.18 3.43
N GLU A 255 -18.92 0.11 3.31
CA GLU A 255 -19.63 -1.17 3.14
C GLU A 255 -19.27 -1.91 1.84
N ARG A 256 -18.90 -1.20 0.78
CA ARG A 256 -18.67 -1.77 -0.56
C ARG A 256 -17.22 -1.73 -1.02
N MET A 257 -16.38 -0.95 -0.37
CA MET A 257 -15.00 -0.74 -0.82
C MET A 257 -14.07 -0.43 0.35
N MET A 258 -12.78 -0.67 0.12
CA MET A 258 -11.67 -0.25 0.96
C MET A 258 -10.74 0.61 0.12
N VAL A 259 -10.33 1.75 0.65
CA VAL A 259 -9.34 2.65 0.03
C VAL A 259 -8.03 2.47 0.74
N ILE A 260 -7.03 2.00 0.00
CA ILE A 260 -5.66 1.88 0.47
C ILE A 260 -4.78 2.92 -0.23
N GLU A 261 -3.71 3.34 0.42
CA GLU A 261 -2.67 4.16 -0.17
C GLU A 261 -1.33 3.43 -0.08
N LEU A 262 -0.69 3.28 -1.24
CA LEU A 262 0.64 2.69 -1.36
C LEU A 262 1.67 3.82 -1.37
N TRP A 263 2.76 3.65 -0.64
CA TRP A 263 3.85 4.61 -0.51
C TRP A 263 5.18 4.03 -0.95
N SER A 264 5.96 4.83 -1.68
CA SER A 264 7.34 4.52 -2.05
C SER A 264 8.26 4.54 -0.85
N VAL A 265 9.44 3.91 -1.00
CA VAL A 265 10.43 3.83 0.07
C VAL A 265 10.87 5.23 0.53
N ASP A 266 11.08 6.15 -0.41
CA ASP A 266 11.43 7.55 -0.11
C ASP A 266 10.27 8.39 0.44
N GLY A 267 9.02 7.89 0.34
CA GLY A 267 7.82 8.61 0.74
C GLY A 267 7.44 9.79 -0.14
N LEU A 268 8.08 9.95 -1.30
CA LEU A 268 7.83 11.03 -2.26
C LEU A 268 6.70 10.69 -3.23
N MET A 269 6.42 9.41 -3.44
CA MET A 269 5.36 8.93 -4.30
C MET A 269 4.31 8.17 -3.49
N SER A 270 3.04 8.47 -3.77
CA SER A 270 1.94 7.67 -3.27
C SER A 270 0.95 7.34 -4.38
N GLN A 271 0.28 6.19 -4.25
CA GLN A 271 -0.77 5.77 -5.16
C GLN A 271 -1.97 5.26 -4.35
N GLN A 272 -3.09 5.96 -4.47
CA GLN A 272 -4.35 5.51 -3.92
C GLN A 272 -4.96 4.42 -4.80
N ILE A 273 -5.40 3.32 -4.18
CA ILE A 273 -6.07 2.19 -4.82
C ILE A 273 -7.40 1.94 -4.11
N THR A 274 -8.46 1.78 -4.90
CA THR A 274 -9.78 1.38 -4.39
C THR A 274 -9.98 -0.11 -4.63
N LEU A 275 -10.15 -0.87 -3.54
CA LEU A 275 -10.48 -2.28 -3.54
C LEU A 275 -11.99 -2.43 -3.37
N VAL A 276 -12.66 -3.04 -4.34
CA VAL A 276 -14.09 -3.36 -4.21
C VAL A 276 -14.23 -4.62 -3.35
N LYS A 277 -15.12 -4.57 -2.35
CA LYS A 277 -15.43 -5.74 -1.53
C LYS A 277 -16.15 -6.79 -2.37
N GLN A 278 -15.74 -8.04 -2.20
CA GLN A 278 -16.40 -9.13 -2.88
C GLN A 278 -17.85 -9.25 -2.39
N VAL A 279 -18.81 -9.00 -3.29
CA VAL A 279 -20.23 -9.17 -2.98
C VAL A 279 -20.50 -10.67 -2.92
N PRO A 280 -20.93 -11.19 -1.76
CA PRO A 280 -21.20 -12.61 -1.66
C PRO A 280 -22.56 -12.93 -2.26
N SER A 281 -22.72 -14.13 -2.84
CA SER A 281 -23.97 -14.54 -3.49
C SER A 281 -24.92 -15.17 -2.48
N PRO A 282 -26.11 -14.60 -2.22
CA PRO A 282 -27.10 -15.22 -1.33
C PRO A 282 -27.66 -16.52 -1.89
N ILE A 283 -27.61 -16.71 -3.21
CA ILE A 283 -28.08 -17.94 -3.86
C ILE A 283 -27.15 -19.11 -3.51
N GLU A 284 -25.84 -18.86 -3.40
CA GLU A 284 -24.86 -19.90 -3.05
C GLU A 284 -25.19 -20.54 -1.71
N ILE A 285 -25.49 -19.74 -0.68
CA ILE A 285 -25.77 -20.27 0.65
C ILE A 285 -27.12 -21.01 0.71
N ALA A 286 -28.14 -20.50 0.02
CA ALA A 286 -29.45 -21.14 -0.04
C ALA A 286 -29.39 -22.52 -0.72
N GLU A 287 -28.55 -22.68 -1.75
CA GLU A 287 -28.31 -23.99 -2.37
C GLU A 287 -27.55 -24.94 -1.44
N LEU A 288 -26.54 -24.44 -0.70
CA LEU A 288 -25.82 -25.23 0.30
C LEU A 288 -26.77 -25.77 1.38
N VAL A 289 -27.70 -24.95 1.89
CA VAL A 289 -28.67 -25.36 2.91
C VAL A 289 -29.54 -26.53 2.44
N LYS A 290 -29.94 -26.55 1.17
CA LYS A 290 -30.78 -27.61 0.59
C LYS A 290 -30.09 -28.98 0.55
N GLU A 291 -28.77 -29.03 0.62
CA GLU A 291 -28.02 -30.29 0.69
C GLU A 291 -28.22 -31.02 2.02
N PHE A 292 -28.71 -30.31 3.05
CA PHE A 292 -28.84 -30.86 4.40
C PHE A 292 -30.26 -31.32 4.71
N SER A 293 -30.39 -32.48 5.35
CA SER A 293 -31.65 -32.88 5.97
C SER A 293 -31.45 -33.70 7.22
N PHE A 294 -32.34 -33.50 8.20
CA PHE A 294 -32.31 -34.21 9.46
C PHE A 294 -33.12 -35.51 9.35
N VAL A 295 -32.45 -36.65 9.53
CA VAL A 295 -33.01 -37.98 9.20
C VAL A 295 -33.46 -38.75 10.43
N GLY A 296 -32.77 -38.60 11.56
CA GLY A 296 -33.00 -39.43 12.74
C GLY A 296 -32.06 -39.11 13.88
N MET A 297 -32.26 -39.78 15.01
CA MET A 297 -31.40 -39.66 16.18
C MET A 297 -30.69 -40.99 16.41
N ARG A 298 -29.36 -40.98 16.55
CA ARG A 298 -28.61 -42.17 17.01
C ARG A 298 -28.74 -42.31 18.52
N THR A 299 -28.62 -41.19 19.23
CA THR A 299 -28.92 -41.01 20.66
C THR A 299 -29.58 -39.65 20.84
N TRP A 300 -30.13 -39.37 22.02
CA TRP A 300 -30.84 -38.12 22.34
C TRP A 300 -30.06 -36.82 22.06
N SER A 301 -28.73 -36.87 21.98
CA SER A 301 -27.85 -35.73 21.68
C SER A 301 -27.06 -35.89 20.38
N ARG A 302 -27.28 -36.96 19.62
CA ARG A 302 -26.51 -37.27 18.41
C ARG A 302 -27.41 -37.42 17.18
N PRO A 303 -27.68 -36.32 16.47
CA PRO A 303 -28.47 -36.36 15.26
C PRO A 303 -27.73 -37.07 14.13
N ILE A 304 -28.52 -37.74 13.29
CA ILE A 304 -28.13 -38.29 12.00
C ILE A 304 -28.67 -37.34 10.94
N ILE A 305 -27.75 -36.72 10.20
CA ILE A 305 -28.10 -35.84 9.08
C ILE A 305 -27.63 -36.47 7.78
N THR A 306 -28.30 -36.12 6.68
CA THR A 306 -27.77 -36.26 5.34
C THR A 306 -27.21 -34.91 4.90
N ALA A 307 -25.98 -34.90 4.41
CA ALA A 307 -25.28 -33.76 3.83
C ALA A 307 -24.88 -34.14 2.39
N GLY A 308 -25.63 -33.65 1.40
CA GLY A 308 -25.51 -34.10 0.02
C GLY A 308 -25.84 -35.60 -0.10
N ARG A 309 -24.82 -36.43 -0.35
CA ARG A 309 -24.96 -37.90 -0.42
C ARG A 309 -24.47 -38.62 0.84
N ASP A 310 -23.85 -37.89 1.76
CA ASP A 310 -23.20 -38.45 2.93
C ASP A 310 -24.15 -38.49 4.11
N ARG A 311 -24.06 -39.54 4.93
CA ARG A 311 -24.77 -39.63 6.21
C ARG A 311 -23.79 -39.44 7.35
N LEU A 312 -24.03 -38.42 8.17
CA LEU A 312 -23.15 -38.03 9.26
C LEU A 312 -23.89 -38.11 10.59
N VAL A 313 -23.17 -38.55 11.63
CA VAL A 313 -23.66 -38.53 13.01
C VAL A 313 -22.89 -37.46 13.76
N LEU A 314 -23.58 -36.39 14.15
CA LEU A 314 -22.95 -35.23 14.77
C LEU A 314 -23.12 -35.24 16.29
N SER A 315 -22.23 -34.53 16.96
CA SER A 315 -22.26 -34.15 18.38
C SER A 315 -22.15 -32.63 18.47
N ALA A 316 -22.69 -32.01 19.54
CA ALA A 316 -22.64 -30.55 19.69
C ALA A 316 -21.23 -29.99 19.43
N ASP A 317 -21.17 -28.85 18.75
CA ASP A 317 -19.96 -28.17 18.29
C ASP A 317 -19.14 -28.91 17.22
N ASP A 318 -19.66 -30.02 16.65
CA ASP A 318 -19.02 -30.66 15.50
C ASP A 318 -19.04 -29.73 14.27
N TRP A 319 -17.88 -29.61 13.62
CA TRP A 319 -17.67 -28.83 12.41
C TRP A 319 -17.65 -29.77 11.21
N VAL A 320 -18.45 -29.47 10.18
CA VAL A 320 -18.58 -30.29 8.98
C VAL A 320 -18.22 -29.45 7.77
N ILE A 321 -17.15 -29.83 7.08
CA ILE A 321 -16.60 -29.08 5.95
C ILE A 321 -16.83 -29.82 4.65
N TYR A 322 -17.06 -29.07 3.58
CA TYR A 322 -17.11 -29.63 2.23
C TYR A 322 -15.70 -29.80 1.67
N THR A 323 -15.36 -30.96 1.12
CA THR A 323 -14.02 -31.22 0.52
C THR A 323 -13.98 -30.98 -0.99
N GLY A 324 -15.09 -30.54 -1.59
CA GLY A 324 -15.26 -30.47 -3.04
C GLY A 324 -15.95 -31.69 -3.65
N LYS A 325 -16.05 -32.80 -2.91
CA LYS A 325 -16.73 -34.04 -3.35
C LYS A 325 -17.76 -34.54 -2.35
N HIS A 326 -17.43 -34.51 -1.07
CA HIS A 326 -18.24 -35.02 0.03
C HIS A 326 -18.13 -34.11 1.25
N TRP A 327 -19.10 -34.21 2.14
CA TRP A 327 -19.07 -33.51 3.42
C TRP A 327 -18.42 -34.42 4.47
N GLU A 328 -17.47 -33.87 5.22
CA GLU A 328 -16.80 -34.60 6.29
C GLU A 328 -16.69 -33.79 7.57
N ARG A 329 -16.66 -34.49 8.69
CA ARG A 329 -16.44 -33.86 9.99
C ARG A 329 -14.96 -33.54 10.17
N MET A 330 -14.65 -32.31 10.55
CA MET A 330 -13.29 -31.90 10.91
C MET A 330 -12.93 -32.47 12.28
N THR A 331 -11.95 -33.38 12.32
CA THR A 331 -11.46 -33.97 13.57
C THR A 331 -9.98 -33.70 13.81
N SER A 332 -9.24 -33.31 12.77
CA SER A 332 -7.80 -33.03 12.88
C SER A 332 -7.56 -31.59 13.33
N LYS A 333 -6.64 -31.41 14.28
CA LYS A 333 -6.18 -30.08 14.72
C LYS A 333 -5.61 -29.26 13.55
N SER A 334 -4.88 -29.90 12.63
CA SER A 334 -4.32 -29.22 11.44
C SER A 334 -5.43 -28.65 10.56
N GLN A 335 -6.51 -29.41 10.31
CA GLN A 335 -7.63 -28.94 9.49
C GLN A 335 -8.32 -27.73 10.15
N LEU A 336 -8.49 -27.75 11.48
CA LEU A 336 -9.07 -26.64 12.23
C LEU A 336 -8.20 -25.39 12.15
N GLU A 337 -6.88 -25.53 12.33
CA GLU A 337 -5.93 -24.41 12.22
C GLU A 337 -5.84 -23.85 10.79
N GLU A 338 -5.85 -24.72 9.78
CA GLU A 338 -5.89 -24.32 8.37
C GLU A 338 -7.18 -23.59 8.01
N TYR A 339 -8.31 -24.02 8.58
CA TYR A 339 -9.57 -23.28 8.48
C TYR A 339 -9.44 -21.93 9.18
N LEU A 340 -9.15 -21.88 10.49
CA LEU A 340 -9.03 -20.62 11.25
C LEU A 340 -8.08 -19.60 10.61
N SER A 341 -6.93 -20.06 10.09
CA SER A 341 -5.96 -19.20 9.38
C SER A 341 -6.39 -18.72 7.99
N GLY A 342 -7.46 -19.29 7.43
CA GLY A 342 -7.99 -18.94 6.11
C GLY A 342 -7.24 -19.59 4.93
N LYS A 343 -6.34 -20.54 5.21
CA LYS A 343 -5.69 -21.37 4.18
C LYS A 343 -6.69 -22.33 3.54
N LEU A 344 -7.54 -22.95 4.35
CA LEU A 344 -8.63 -23.82 3.90
C LEU A 344 -9.91 -23.00 3.71
N ARG A 345 -10.29 -22.80 2.44
CA ARG A 345 -11.48 -22.03 2.03
C ARG A 345 -12.54 -22.97 1.49
N SER A 346 -13.53 -23.29 2.31
CA SER A 346 -14.62 -24.16 1.92
C SER A 346 -15.88 -23.90 2.76
N PRO A 347 -17.08 -24.20 2.24
CA PRO A 347 -18.30 -24.12 3.04
C PRO A 347 -18.21 -24.98 4.31
N LEU A 348 -18.82 -24.48 5.38
CA LEU A 348 -18.78 -25.07 6.71
C LEU A 348 -20.16 -25.10 7.34
N LEU A 349 -20.57 -26.24 7.87
CA LEU A 349 -21.69 -26.38 8.79
C LEU A 349 -21.15 -26.54 10.21
N ILE A 350 -21.67 -25.76 11.15
CA ILE A 350 -21.43 -25.94 12.58
C ILE A 350 -22.74 -26.39 13.23
N PHE A 351 -22.73 -27.57 13.84
CA PHE A 351 -23.87 -28.06 14.59
C PHE A 351 -23.88 -27.45 15.99
N GLU A 352 -24.97 -26.75 16.33
CA GLU A 352 -25.13 -26.12 17.64
C GLU A 352 -25.80 -27.09 18.61
N LYS A 353 -27.05 -27.47 18.33
CA LYS A 353 -27.86 -28.28 19.24
C LYS A 353 -29.09 -28.88 18.56
N ILE A 354 -29.69 -29.84 19.26
CA ILE A 354 -31.06 -30.29 18.99
C ILE A 354 -32.00 -29.55 19.94
N ASP A 355 -33.08 -29.03 19.38
CA ASP A 355 -34.17 -28.38 20.12
C ASP A 355 -35.48 -29.16 19.96
N LYS A 356 -36.46 -28.87 20.82
CA LYS A 356 -37.82 -29.42 20.69
C LYS A 356 -38.81 -28.30 20.48
N GLU A 357 -39.25 -28.12 19.24
CA GLU A 357 -40.19 -27.07 18.84
C GLU A 357 -41.50 -27.72 18.40
N GLY A 358 -42.64 -27.27 18.94
CA GLY A 358 -43.96 -27.81 18.56
C GLY A 358 -44.15 -29.31 18.84
N GLY A 359 -43.29 -29.93 19.66
CA GLY A 359 -43.31 -31.37 19.93
C GLY A 359 -42.36 -32.21 19.06
N GLU A 360 -41.77 -31.63 18.02
CA GLU A 360 -40.83 -32.29 17.11
C GLU A 360 -39.38 -31.92 17.42
N PHE A 361 -38.44 -32.81 17.10
CA PHE A 361 -37.01 -32.51 17.21
C PHE A 361 -36.56 -31.68 16.01
N VAL A 362 -35.81 -30.63 16.30
CA VAL A 362 -35.28 -29.71 15.31
C VAL A 362 -33.76 -29.62 15.45
N PHE A 363 -33.04 -29.86 14.37
CA PHE A 363 -31.61 -29.63 14.27
C PHE A 363 -31.34 -28.15 14.04
N LYS A 364 -30.51 -27.54 14.89
CA LYS A 364 -30.06 -26.14 14.78
C LYS A 364 -28.55 -26.07 14.52
N GLY A 365 -28.17 -25.21 13.60
CA GLY A 365 -26.77 -24.94 13.29
C GLY A 365 -26.58 -23.71 12.41
N HIS A 366 -25.33 -23.48 12.01
CA HIS A 366 -24.95 -22.37 11.14
C HIS A 366 -24.21 -22.90 9.92
N ILE A 367 -24.61 -22.48 8.73
CA ILE A 367 -23.88 -22.73 7.49
C ILE A 367 -23.16 -21.46 7.08
N PHE A 368 -21.88 -21.57 6.74
CA PHE A 368 -21.05 -20.51 6.22
C PHE A 368 -20.68 -20.82 4.78
N ASN A 369 -20.68 -19.79 3.93
CA ASN A 369 -20.12 -19.91 2.58
C ASN A 369 -18.58 -20.06 2.63
N ALA A 370 -17.97 -20.42 1.50
CA ALA A 370 -16.53 -20.67 1.44
C ALA A 370 -15.66 -19.47 1.87
N GLN A 371 -16.18 -18.25 1.69
CA GLN A 371 -15.50 -17.01 2.04
C GLN A 371 -15.76 -16.53 3.47
N ARG A 372 -16.68 -17.18 4.22
CA ARG A 372 -17.13 -16.78 5.57
C ARG A 372 -17.74 -15.39 5.66
N THR A 373 -18.28 -14.90 4.55
CA THR A 373 -18.91 -13.58 4.46
C THR A 373 -20.42 -13.63 4.64
N ILE A 374 -21.03 -14.79 4.38
CA ILE A 374 -22.45 -15.05 4.62
C ILE A 374 -22.57 -16.22 5.58
N VAL A 375 -23.51 -16.11 6.51
CA VAL A 375 -23.97 -17.17 7.39
C VAL A 375 -25.49 -17.30 7.30
N GLU A 376 -25.99 -18.53 7.31
CA GLU A 376 -27.41 -18.84 7.41
C GLU A 376 -27.63 -19.78 8.58
N ALA A 377 -28.56 -19.42 9.46
CA ALA A 377 -28.99 -20.29 10.55
C ALA A 377 -29.92 -21.37 9.96
N VAL A 378 -29.52 -22.63 10.10
CA VAL A 378 -30.31 -23.76 9.63
C VAL A 378 -31.16 -24.33 10.75
N SER A 379 -32.44 -24.53 10.43
CA SER A 379 -33.41 -25.21 11.27
C SER A 379 -34.02 -26.35 10.46
N LEU A 380 -33.58 -27.58 10.74
CA LEU A 380 -34.00 -28.76 9.98
C LEU A 380 -34.90 -29.62 10.88
N PRO A 381 -36.20 -29.72 10.58
CA PRO A 381 -37.09 -30.61 11.33
C PRO A 381 -36.76 -32.07 11.02
N LEU A 382 -37.03 -32.96 11.98
CA LEU A 382 -36.86 -34.39 11.80
C LEU A 382 -37.77 -34.86 10.66
N LYS A 383 -37.19 -35.34 9.56
CA LYS A 383 -37.97 -35.96 8.48
C LYS A 383 -38.71 -37.17 9.05
N GLN A 384 -40.03 -37.09 9.13
CA GLN A 384 -40.86 -38.26 9.37
C GLN A 384 -40.65 -39.21 8.18
N VAL A 385 -39.93 -40.30 8.42
CA VAL A 385 -39.84 -41.38 7.44
C VAL A 385 -41.24 -41.98 7.35
N SER A 386 -42.02 -41.56 6.35
CA SER A 386 -43.22 -42.29 5.98
C SER A 386 -42.76 -43.68 5.56
N GLU A 387 -42.97 -44.68 6.41
CA GLU A 387 -42.82 -46.08 6.05
C GLU A 387 -43.64 -46.30 4.77
N MET A 388 -42.96 -46.57 3.65
CA MET A 388 -43.64 -47.17 2.51
C MET A 388 -44.21 -48.49 3.01
N ALA A 389 -45.54 -48.56 3.01
CA ALA A 389 -46.31 -49.71 3.45
C ALA A 389 -45.72 -51.02 2.89
N PRO A 390 -45.64 -52.09 3.70
CA PRO A 390 -45.16 -53.38 3.22
C PRO A 390 -46.07 -53.84 2.08
N GLN A 391 -45.47 -54.20 0.94
CA GLN A 391 -46.18 -54.88 -0.13
C GLN A 391 -46.80 -56.15 0.44
N VAL A 392 -48.12 -56.13 0.54
CA VAL A 392 -48.94 -57.25 0.99
C VAL A 392 -48.72 -58.41 0.04
N HIS A 393 -48.21 -59.52 0.59
CA HIS A 393 -48.32 -60.84 0.00
C HIS A 393 -49.79 -61.12 -0.35
N VAL A 394 -50.09 -61.32 -1.64
CA VAL A 394 -51.34 -61.98 -2.07
C VAL A 394 -50.97 -63.36 -2.60
N VAL A 395 -51.39 -64.38 -1.86
CA VAL A 395 -51.46 -65.79 -2.27
C VAL A 395 -52.90 -66.08 -2.71
N GLY A 396 -53.08 -66.77 -3.84
CA GLY A 396 -54.36 -67.32 -4.32
C GLY A 396 -54.51 -67.16 -5.85
N ARG A 397 -54.02 -68.06 -6.69
CA ARG A 397 -54.60 -69.35 -7.19
C ARG A 397 -55.84 -69.18 -8.08
N GLU A 398 -55.76 -69.87 -9.24
CA GLU A 398 -56.83 -70.30 -10.18
C GLU A 398 -57.44 -69.20 -11.06
N SER A 399 -57.82 -69.41 -12.33
CA SER A 399 -57.72 -70.49 -13.31
C SER A 399 -58.22 -69.91 -14.65
N GLY A 400 -57.89 -70.54 -15.79
CA GLY A 400 -58.81 -70.56 -16.94
C GLY A 400 -58.62 -69.55 -18.08
N ASP A 401 -57.92 -70.02 -19.12
CA ASP A 401 -58.35 -70.09 -20.51
C ASP A 401 -58.49 -68.84 -21.43
N LYS A 402 -57.79 -68.98 -22.57
CA LYS A 402 -58.19 -68.66 -23.97
C LYS A 402 -58.17 -67.19 -24.43
N ASN A 403 -57.25 -66.84 -25.34
CA ASN A 403 -57.43 -67.10 -26.78
C ASN A 403 -56.29 -66.58 -27.67
N ALA A 404 -56.14 -67.30 -28.77
CA ALA A 404 -55.24 -67.16 -29.92
C ALA A 404 -55.21 -65.80 -30.61
N ARG A 405 -54.03 -65.46 -31.18
CA ARG A 405 -53.90 -64.89 -32.53
C ARG A 405 -52.48 -65.02 -33.08
N VAL A 406 -52.24 -65.99 -33.94
CA VAL A 406 -51.24 -65.92 -35.01
C VAL A 406 -51.91 -66.43 -36.27
N GLY A 407 -51.97 -65.56 -37.29
CA GLY A 407 -52.48 -65.86 -38.61
C GLY A 407 -51.46 -65.50 -39.68
N GLY A 408 -51.60 -66.15 -40.84
CA GLY A 408 -50.90 -65.88 -42.09
C GLY A 408 -49.69 -66.81 -42.30
N GLY A 409 -49.68 -67.80 -43.18
CA GLY A 409 -50.53 -68.02 -44.34
C GLY A 409 -49.98 -67.32 -45.58
N SER A 410 -49.01 -67.95 -46.24
CA SER A 410 -48.91 -68.19 -47.69
C SER A 410 -47.68 -69.03 -48.00
#